data_AF-A0A1F4HU32-F1
#
_entry.id   AF-A0A1F4HU32-F1
#
_cell.length_a   1.000
_cell.length_b   1.000
_cell.length_c   1.000
_cell.angle_alpha   90.00
_cell.angle_beta   90.00
_cell.angle_gamma   90.00
#
_symmetry.space_group_name_H-M   'P 1'
#
loop_
_entity.id
_entity.type
_entity.pdbx_description
1 polymer ?
#
loop_
_entity_poly.entity_id
_entity_poly.type
_entity_poly.pdbx_seq_one_letter_code
_entity_poly.pdbx_strand_id
1 'polypeptide(L)'
;MADIQIERAHALGLPEARKLAFKWAEQAGEKFDLTCTYEEGATSDLLSFSRSGVIGTLTVTGESFELSARLGFLLGAFKAKIEGEIAKNLDALITRNSPSENHRPKRKHRTTKP
;
A
#
# COMPACT_ATOMS: atom_id res chain seq x y z
N MET A 1 7.04 -0.56 24.17
CA MET A 1 6.73 -1.03 22.81
C MET A 1 6.84 0.16 21.88
N ALA A 2 7.26 -0.05 20.63
CA ALA A 2 7.39 1.03 19.67
C ALA A 2 6.24 0.96 18.66
N ASP A 3 5.47 2.05 18.55
CA ASP A 3 4.35 2.15 17.62
C ASP A 3 4.78 2.83 16.31
N ILE A 4 4.40 2.23 15.20
CA ILE A 4 4.55 2.74 13.83
C ILE A 4 3.16 3.16 13.36
N GLN A 5 3.11 4.36 12.77
CA GLN A 5 1.92 4.91 12.14
C GLN A 5 2.32 5.47 10.78
N ILE A 6 1.67 4.99 9.72
CA ILE A 6 1.96 5.39 8.35
C ILE A 6 0.62 5.67 7.66
N GLU A 7 0.48 6.84 7.07
CA GLU A 7 -0.66 7.19 6.23
C GLU A 7 -0.15 7.53 4.82
N ARG A 8 -0.78 6.98 3.79
CA ARG A 8 -0.48 7.27 2.39
C ARG A 8 -1.76 7.56 1.62
N ALA A 9 -1.96 8.82 1.29
CA ALA A 9 -3.06 9.25 0.42
C ALA A 9 -2.80 8.86 -1.04
N HIS A 10 -3.86 8.53 -1.76
CA HIS A 10 -3.86 8.17 -3.17
C HIS A 10 -5.23 8.41 -3.81
N ALA A 11 -5.31 8.43 -5.14
CA ALA A 11 -6.58 8.63 -5.88
C ALA A 11 -7.02 7.38 -6.67
N LEU A 12 -6.73 6.19 -6.15
CA LEU A 12 -6.96 4.91 -6.85
C LEU A 12 -8.43 4.46 -6.85
N GLY A 13 -9.18 4.81 -5.81
CA GLY A 13 -10.49 4.22 -5.55
C GLY A 13 -10.39 2.83 -4.91
N LEU A 14 -11.44 2.42 -4.20
CA LEU A 14 -11.44 1.22 -3.36
C LEU A 14 -11.12 -0.08 -4.13
N PRO A 15 -11.64 -0.33 -5.35
CA PRO A 15 -11.35 -1.57 -6.07
C PRO A 15 -9.87 -1.75 -6.42
N GLU A 16 -9.17 -0.68 -6.79
CA GLU A 16 -7.74 -0.73 -7.09
C GLU A 16 -6.90 -0.77 -5.81
N ALA A 17 -7.30 0.00 -4.79
CA ALA A 17 -6.66 -0.02 -3.48
C ALA A 17 -6.68 -1.44 -2.87
N ARG A 18 -7.81 -2.15 -2.99
CA ARG A 18 -7.97 -3.54 -2.56
C ARG A 18 -6.97 -4.49 -3.24
N LYS A 19 -6.84 -4.41 -4.56
CA LYS A 19 -5.86 -5.23 -5.32
C LYS A 19 -4.43 -4.98 -4.86
N LEU A 20 -4.07 -3.72 -4.62
CA LEU A 20 -2.75 -3.38 -4.13
C LEU A 20 -2.52 -3.84 -2.69
N ALA A 21 -3.53 -3.75 -1.84
CA ALA A 21 -3.45 -4.23 -0.47
C ALA A 21 -3.27 -5.76 -0.40
N PHE A 22 -3.96 -6.52 -1.26
CA PHE A 22 -3.71 -7.97 -1.41
C PHE A 22 -2.27 -8.25 -1.82
N LYS A 23 -1.78 -7.57 -2.86
CA LYS A 23 -0.40 -7.71 -3.31
C LYS A 23 0.61 -7.34 -2.22
N TRP A 24 0.33 -6.30 -1.44
CA TRP A 24 1.15 -5.94 -0.30
C TRP A 24 1.15 -7.06 0.75
N ALA A 25 -0.01 -7.65 1.06
CA ALA A 25 -0.14 -8.74 2.02
C ALA A 25 0.68 -9.97 1.62
N GLU A 26 0.65 -10.34 0.33
CA GLU A 26 1.46 -11.44 -0.22
C GLU A 26 2.96 -11.13 -0.07
N GLN A 27 3.39 -9.97 -0.54
CA GLN A 27 4.80 -9.55 -0.44
C GLN A 27 5.27 -9.45 1.01
N ALA A 28 4.42 -8.95 1.90
CA ALA A 28 4.72 -8.80 3.30
C ALA A 28 4.79 -10.16 4.00
N GLY A 29 3.90 -11.08 3.66
CA GLY A 29 3.92 -12.48 4.10
C GLY A 29 5.21 -13.18 3.68
N GLU A 30 5.57 -13.12 2.40
CA GLU A 30 6.78 -13.78 1.88
C GLU A 30 8.08 -13.15 2.38
N LYS A 31 8.18 -11.81 2.37
CA LYS A 31 9.43 -11.10 2.68
C LYS A 31 9.69 -11.00 4.17
N PHE A 32 8.64 -10.91 4.98
CA PHE A 32 8.75 -10.66 6.42
C PHE A 32 8.18 -11.77 7.29
N ASP A 33 7.76 -12.89 6.71
CA ASP A 33 7.18 -14.04 7.42
C ASP A 33 5.99 -13.61 8.30
N LEU A 34 5.07 -12.83 7.69
CA LEU A 34 3.88 -12.30 8.34
C LEU A 34 2.68 -13.19 8.07
N THR A 35 1.95 -13.52 9.12
CA THR A 35 0.60 -14.07 9.00
C THR A 35 -0.36 -12.93 8.72
N CYS A 36 -1.02 -12.97 7.57
CA CYS A 36 -1.96 -11.95 7.09
C CYS A 36 -3.40 -12.48 7.13
N THR A 37 -4.34 -11.63 7.50
CA THR A 37 -5.79 -11.90 7.46
C THR A 37 -6.49 -10.69 6.87
N TYR A 38 -7.28 -10.89 5.83
CA TYR A 38 -7.91 -9.81 5.07
C TYR A 38 -9.42 -9.85 5.23
N GLU A 39 -10.02 -8.69 5.49
CA GLU A 39 -11.45 -8.50 5.69
C GLU A 39 -11.95 -7.39 4.74
N GLU A 40 -12.79 -7.77 3.78
CA GLU A 40 -13.38 -6.82 2.82
C GLU A 40 -14.62 -6.15 3.40
N GLY A 41 -14.68 -4.81 3.29
CA GLY A 41 -15.85 -4.02 3.67
C GLY A 41 -16.46 -3.25 2.50
N ALA A 42 -17.56 -2.53 2.79
CA ALA A 42 -18.27 -1.74 1.79
C ALA A 42 -17.54 -0.42 1.44
N THR A 43 -16.93 0.21 2.45
CA THR A 43 -16.25 1.51 2.33
C THR A 43 -14.75 1.42 2.55
N SER A 44 -14.31 0.40 3.27
CA SER A 44 -12.92 0.18 3.64
C SER A 44 -12.67 -1.29 3.93
N ASP A 45 -11.45 -1.74 3.68
CA ASP A 45 -10.98 -3.08 4.04
C ASP A 45 -10.01 -3.01 5.20
N LEU A 46 -9.89 -4.12 5.92
CA LEU A 46 -8.94 -4.28 7.00
C LEU A 46 -8.04 -5.47 6.73
N LEU A 47 -6.74 -5.22 6.64
CA LEU A 47 -5.72 -6.25 6.61
C LEU A 47 -5.02 -6.29 7.97
N SER A 48 -5.22 -7.35 8.72
CA SER A 48 -4.48 -7.62 9.95
C SER A 48 -3.24 -8.45 9.64
N PHE A 49 -2.09 -8.08 10.19
CA PHE A 49 -0.85 -8.83 10.02
C PHE A 49 -0.09 -9.00 11.34
N SER A 50 0.54 -10.16 11.53
CA SER A 50 1.30 -10.42 12.74
C SER A 50 2.42 -11.44 12.55
N ARG A 51 3.43 -11.34 13.42
CA ARG A 51 4.47 -12.34 13.65
C ARG A 51 5.06 -12.17 15.04
N SER A 52 5.98 -13.04 15.43
CA SER A 52 6.74 -12.88 16.67
C SER A 52 7.40 -11.48 16.75
N GLY A 53 6.90 -10.66 17.68
CA GLY A 53 7.40 -9.31 17.93
C GLY A 53 6.81 -8.20 17.05
N VAL A 54 5.85 -8.49 16.17
CA VAL A 54 5.13 -7.47 15.36
C VAL A 54 3.65 -7.81 15.31
N ILE A 55 2.80 -6.83 15.58
CA ILE A 55 1.36 -6.90 15.31
C ILE A 55 0.91 -5.60 14.68
N GLY A 56 0.09 -5.66 13.64
CA GLY A 56 -0.36 -4.45 12.97
C GLY A 56 -1.58 -4.67 12.09
N THR A 57 -2.06 -3.56 11.57
CA THR A 57 -3.21 -3.48 10.68
C THR A 57 -2.92 -2.48 9.56
N LEU A 58 -3.50 -2.73 8.40
CA LEU A 58 -3.55 -1.84 7.26
C LEU A 58 -5.03 -1.63 6.91
N THR A 59 -5.55 -0.45 7.21
CA THR A 59 -6.86 0.01 6.74
C THR A 59 -6.71 0.50 5.31
N VAL A 60 -7.59 0.04 4.44
CA VAL A 60 -7.60 0.34 3.02
C VAL A 60 -8.87 1.09 2.69
N THR A 61 -8.75 2.31 2.23
CA THR A 61 -9.87 3.10 1.73
C THR A 61 -9.68 3.38 0.24
N GLY A 62 -10.67 4.02 -0.39
CA GLY A 62 -10.49 4.47 -1.78
C GLY A 62 -9.46 5.57 -1.95
N GLU A 63 -9.10 6.26 -0.87
CA GLU A 63 -8.32 7.49 -0.90
C GLU A 63 -7.03 7.40 -0.08
N SER A 64 -6.87 6.35 0.73
CA SER A 64 -5.72 6.20 1.60
C SER A 64 -5.44 4.76 2.00
N PHE A 65 -4.17 4.54 2.34
CA PHE A 65 -3.69 3.42 3.14
C PHE A 65 -3.25 3.93 4.52
N GLU A 66 -3.82 3.37 5.58
CA GLU A 66 -3.48 3.68 6.97
C GLU A 66 -2.93 2.44 7.66
N LEU A 67 -1.64 2.45 8.00
CA LEU A 67 -0.96 1.33 8.64
C LEU A 67 -0.57 1.67 10.07
N SER A 68 -1.01 0.82 10.99
CA SER A 68 -0.63 0.82 12.40
C SER A 68 0.16 -0.45 12.69
N ALA A 69 1.30 -0.35 13.35
CA ALA A 69 2.01 -1.54 13.83
C ALA A 69 2.68 -1.30 15.18
N ARG A 70 2.70 -2.34 16.01
CA ARG A 70 3.40 -2.37 17.29
C ARG A 70 4.56 -3.35 17.21
N LEU A 71 5.73 -2.86 17.59
CA LEU A 71 6.95 -3.62 17.67
C LEU A 71 7.27 -3.99 19.12
N GLY A 72 7.61 -5.25 19.32
CA GLY A 72 8.21 -5.77 20.55
C GLY A 72 9.61 -5.17 20.80
N PHE A 73 10.14 -5.39 22.01
CA PHE A 73 11.37 -4.76 22.48
C PHE A 73 12.57 -4.94 21.53
N LEU A 74 12.81 -6.15 21.02
CA LEU A 74 13.93 -6.44 20.14
C LEU A 74 13.87 -5.66 18.81
N LEU A 75 12.68 -5.52 18.23
CA LEU A 75 12.48 -4.85 16.94
C LEU A 75 12.32 -3.33 17.10
N GLY A 76 12.00 -2.84 18.30
CA GLY A 76 11.84 -1.42 18.57
C GLY A 76 13.09 -0.58 18.24
N ALA A 77 14.30 -1.13 18.40
CA ALA A 77 15.54 -0.48 18.01
C ALA A 77 15.66 -0.22 16.50
N PHE A 78 14.93 -0.99 15.68
CA PHE A 78 14.91 -0.87 14.23
C PHE A 78 13.66 -0.16 13.69
N LYS A 79 12.85 0.46 14.57
CA LYS A 79 11.58 1.13 14.21
C LYS A 79 11.70 1.97 12.95
N ALA A 80 12.64 2.91 12.91
CA ALA A 80 12.78 3.84 11.80
C ALA A 80 13.09 3.14 10.46
N LYS A 81 13.89 2.06 10.51
CA LYS A 81 14.21 1.26 9.32
C LYS A 81 12.99 0.47 8.85
N ILE A 82 12.27 -0.16 9.77
CA ILE A 82 11.06 -0.94 9.47
C ILE A 82 9.97 -0.02 8.89
N GLU A 83 9.70 1.10 9.55
CA GLU A 83 8.76 2.13 9.10
C GLU A 83 9.12 2.64 7.70
N GLY A 84 10.39 2.96 7.45
CA GLY A 84 10.87 3.39 6.14
C GLY A 84 10.69 2.32 5.05
N GLU A 85 10.93 1.04 5.34
CA GLU A 85 10.75 -0.03 4.36
C GLU A 85 9.27 -0.30 4.06
N ILE A 86 8.39 -0.23 5.07
CA ILE A 86 6.93 -0.34 4.88
C ILE A 86 6.43 0.81 4.02
N ALA A 87 6.78 2.05 4.38
CA ALA A 87 6.42 3.26 3.65
C ALA A 87 6.83 3.16 2.17
N LYS A 88 8.09 2.85 1.90
CA LYS A 88 8.59 2.70 0.52
C LYS A 88 7.83 1.63 -0.26
N ASN A 89 7.45 0.52 0.36
CA ASN A 89 6.71 -0.53 -0.33
C ASN A 89 5.30 -0.06 -0.71
N LEU A 90 4.58 0.59 0.22
CA LEU A 90 3.28 1.19 -0.06
C LEU A 90 3.37 2.26 -1.15
N ASP A 91 4.36 3.16 -1.06
CA ASP A 91 4.59 4.22 -2.06
C ASP A 91 4.86 3.62 -3.45
N ALA A 92 5.65 2.55 -3.53
CA ALA A 92 5.92 1.86 -4.79
C ALA A 92 4.67 1.20 -5.40
N LEU A 93 3.78 0.63 -4.58
CA LEU A 93 2.52 0.06 -5.04
C LEU A 93 1.59 1.15 -5.57
N ILE A 94 1.45 2.26 -4.85
CA ILE A 94 0.63 3.41 -5.27
C ILE A 94 1.17 3.98 -6.60
N THR A 95 2.48 4.22 -6.69
CA THR A 95 3.11 4.84 -7.86
C THR A 95 2.97 3.97 -9.10
N ARG A 96 3.18 2.65 -8.95
CA ARG A 96 3.12 1.70 -10.08
C ARG A 96 1.71 1.52 -10.64
N ASN A 97 0.68 1.84 -9.85
CA ASN A 97 -0.73 1.71 -10.22
C ASN A 97 -1.43 3.07 -10.37
N SER A 98 -0.69 4.17 -10.24
CA SER A 98 -1.22 5.50 -10.51
C SER A 98 -1.51 5.59 -12.03
N PRO A 99 -2.73 5.96 -12.44
CA PRO A 99 -3.04 6.18 -13.84
C PRO A 99 -2.40 7.49 -14.30
N SER A 100 -1.08 7.47 -14.47
CA SER A 100 -0.36 8.46 -15.28
C SER A 100 0.44 7.71 -16.33
N GLU A 101 -0.30 7.13 -17.30
CA GLU A 101 -0.03 7.55 -18.66
C GLU A 101 -1.35 7.69 -19.41
N ASN A 102 -1.87 8.92 -19.35
CA ASN A 102 -2.76 9.47 -20.34
C ASN A 102 -1.96 9.59 -21.66
N HIS A 103 -1.57 8.47 -22.28
CA HIS A 103 -1.14 8.43 -23.67
C HIS A 103 -2.39 8.58 -24.52
N ARG A 104 -2.90 9.81 -24.61
CA ARG A 104 -3.99 10.14 -25.53
C ARG A 104 -3.49 9.81 -26.95
N PRO A 105 -4.11 8.86 -27.68
CA PRO A 105 -3.76 8.66 -29.06
C PRO A 105 -4.40 9.77 -29.92
N LYS A 106 -3.60 10.29 -30.86
CA LYS A 106 -3.96 10.95 -32.13
C LYS A 106 -4.52 12.39 -32.09
N ARG A 107 -3.85 13.25 -32.88
CA ARG A 107 -4.46 13.71 -34.14
C ARG A 107 -3.41 14.01 -35.22
N LYS A 108 -3.45 13.22 -36.30
CA LYS A 108 -2.77 13.48 -37.57
C LYS A 108 -3.21 14.86 -38.07
N HIS A 109 -2.28 15.79 -38.27
CA HIS A 109 -2.52 16.92 -39.16
C HIS A 109 -2.13 16.47 -40.57
N ARG A 110 -3.09 15.86 -41.26
CA ARG A 110 -3.10 15.81 -42.71
C ARG A 110 -3.90 17.03 -43.17
N THR A 111 -3.21 18.05 -43.63
CA THR A 111 -3.82 19.11 -44.43
C THR A 111 -2.95 19.31 -45.66
N THR A 112 -3.47 18.76 -46.74
CA THR A 112 -3.06 18.98 -48.13
C THR A 112 -3.31 20.43 -48.53
N LYS A 113 -2.26 21.10 -49.03
CA LYS A 113 -2.18 22.04 -50.17
C LYS A 113 -3.06 23.32 -50.19
N PRO A 114 -2.65 24.37 -50.94
CA PRO A 114 -2.55 24.39 -52.42
C PRO A 114 -1.13 24.41 -52.99
#